data_AF-A0A924V8F9-F1
#
_entry.id   AF-A0A924V8F9-F1
#
_cell.length_a   1.000
_cell.length_b   1.000
_cell.length_c   1.000
_cell.angle_alpha   90.00
_cell.angle_beta   90.00
_cell.angle_gamma   90.00
#
_symmetry.space_group_name_H-M   'P 1'
#
loop_
_entity.id
_entity.type
_entity.pdbx_description
1 polymer ?
#
loop_
_entity_poly.entity_id
_entity_poly.type
_entity_poly.pdbx_seq_one_letter_code
_entity_poly.pdbx_strand_id
1 'polypeptide(L)'
;MANNENTKNKGVAASTATPKTKTTKYNFKDNSSTNQCLKMRDWLIEKGNITTTQAREHLDVMSPAARILQLKKAGYLIIKINDTWTSEHGINHKGVARYVLTQIQPVEAINNSEVAA
;
A
#
# COMPACT_ATOMS: atom_id res chain seq x y z
N MET A 1 -9.36 2.20 -48.05
CA MET A 1 -10.01 1.63 -46.87
C MET A 1 -9.47 2.35 -45.64
N ALA A 2 -10.39 2.93 -44.85
CA ALA A 2 -10.21 3.62 -43.56
C ALA A 2 -9.32 4.88 -43.49
N ASN A 3 -9.97 6.04 -43.61
CA ASN A 3 -9.56 7.32 -43.02
C ASN A 3 -9.88 7.31 -41.51
N ASN A 4 -9.02 7.89 -40.66
CA ASN A 4 -9.21 9.24 -40.12
C ASN A 4 -8.23 9.58 -38.99
N GLU A 5 -7.92 10.87 -38.95
CA GLU A 5 -7.09 11.60 -38.00
C GLU A 5 -7.85 11.84 -36.68
N ASN A 6 -7.13 12.21 -35.60
CA ASN A 6 -7.36 13.48 -34.88
C ASN A 6 -6.48 13.57 -33.62
N THR A 7 -5.49 14.45 -33.69
CA THR A 7 -4.78 15.07 -32.56
C THR A 7 -5.67 16.06 -31.82
N LYS A 8 -5.78 15.99 -30.48
CA LYS A 8 -6.03 17.20 -29.65
C LYS A 8 -5.83 16.96 -28.16
N ASN A 9 -4.87 17.69 -27.61
CA ASN A 9 -4.74 18.00 -26.20
C ASN A 9 -5.92 18.89 -25.75
N LYS A 10 -6.48 18.67 -24.55
CA LYS A 10 -7.29 19.68 -23.86
C LYS A 10 -7.12 19.52 -22.35
N GLY A 11 -6.58 20.56 -21.73
CA GLY A 11 -6.29 20.59 -20.30
C GLY A 11 -7.52 20.81 -19.41
N VAL A 12 -7.23 20.65 -18.12
CA VAL A 12 -7.84 21.28 -16.94
C VAL A 12 -9.37 21.17 -16.83
N ALA A 13 -9.81 20.19 -16.06
CA ALA A 13 -11.00 20.32 -15.24
C ALA A 13 -10.61 19.91 -13.81
N ALA A 14 -10.37 20.91 -12.97
CA ALA A 14 -10.30 20.75 -11.54
C ALA A 14 -11.61 20.08 -11.09
N SER A 15 -11.53 18.79 -10.74
CA SER A 15 -12.64 18.11 -10.08
C SER A 15 -12.59 18.50 -8.61
N THR A 16 -13.25 19.60 -8.27
CA THR A 16 -13.72 19.87 -6.92
C THR A 16 -14.77 18.83 -6.54
N ALA A 17 -14.31 17.62 -6.23
CA ALA A 17 -15.06 16.64 -5.50
C ALA A 17 -14.45 16.56 -4.10
N THR A 18 -15.15 17.15 -3.14
CA THR A 18 -14.96 16.93 -1.71
C THR A 18 -14.73 15.43 -1.47
N PRO A 19 -13.61 14.98 -0.87
CA PRO A 19 -13.40 13.56 -0.65
C PRO A 19 -14.41 13.10 0.40
N LYS A 20 -15.54 12.55 -0.05
CA LYS A 20 -16.39 11.72 0.79
C LYS A 20 -15.51 10.59 1.27
N THR A 21 -15.15 10.60 2.54
CA THR A 21 -14.39 9.54 3.23
C THR A 21 -15.21 8.25 3.20
N LYS A 22 -15.20 7.56 2.06
CA LYS A 22 -15.63 6.18 1.97
C LYS A 22 -14.60 5.41 2.78
N THR A 23 -15.03 4.86 3.92
CA THR A 23 -14.27 3.85 4.64
C THR A 23 -14.19 2.64 3.71
N THR A 24 -13.19 2.62 2.82
CA THR A 24 -13.03 1.56 1.83
C THR A 24 -12.58 0.31 2.57
N LYS A 25 -13.56 -0.47 3.03
CA LYS A 25 -13.36 -1.83 3.54
C LYS A 25 -12.86 -2.70 2.38
N TYR A 26 -11.87 -3.54 2.63
CA TYR A 26 -11.40 -4.49 1.62
C TYR A 26 -12.48 -5.55 1.34
N ASN A 27 -12.51 -6.07 0.11
CA ASN A 27 -13.39 -7.15 -0.34
C ASN A 27 -12.62 -8.47 -0.39
N PHE A 28 -13.08 -9.50 0.31
CA PHE A 28 -12.39 -10.79 0.36
C PHE A 28 -12.24 -11.50 -1.00
N LYS A 29 -13.14 -11.24 -1.96
CA LYS A 29 -13.12 -11.88 -3.29
C LYS A 29 -12.38 -11.05 -4.35
N ASP A 30 -11.91 -9.85 -4.01
CA ASP A 30 -11.18 -8.99 -4.94
C ASP A 30 -9.67 -9.22 -4.81
N ASN A 31 -9.01 -9.54 -5.91
CA ASN A 31 -7.56 -9.74 -5.98
C ASN A 31 -6.80 -8.53 -6.56
N SER A 32 -7.48 -7.39 -6.73
CA SER A 32 -6.85 -6.16 -7.22
C SER A 32 -5.68 -5.73 -6.33
N SER A 33 -4.71 -5.05 -6.93
CA SER A 33 -3.56 -4.50 -6.17
C SER A 33 -4.00 -3.53 -5.08
N THR A 34 -5.04 -2.73 -5.35
CA THR A 34 -5.66 -1.83 -4.37
C THR A 34 -6.22 -2.61 -3.19
N ASN A 35 -6.98 -3.68 -3.43
CA ASN A 35 -7.56 -4.47 -2.35
C ASN A 35 -6.50 -5.19 -1.50
N GLN A 36 -5.45 -5.71 -2.14
CA GLN A 36 -4.29 -6.27 -1.44
C GLN A 36 -3.56 -5.22 -0.58
N CYS A 37 -3.42 -3.98 -1.06
CA CYS A 37 -2.89 -2.88 -0.26
C CYS A 37 -3.78 -2.56 0.95
N LEU A 38 -5.10 -2.57 0.80
CA LEU A 38 -6.04 -2.33 1.91
C LEU A 38 -5.93 -3.45 2.96
N LYS A 39 -5.90 -4.72 2.56
CA LYS A 39 -5.68 -5.86 3.48
C LYS A 39 -4.38 -5.70 4.27
N MET A 40 -3.28 -5.37 3.58
CA MET A 40 -1.97 -5.17 4.19
C MET A 40 -1.98 -4.00 5.19
N ARG A 41 -2.61 -2.88 4.81
CA ARG A 41 -2.75 -1.69 5.66
C ARG A 41 -3.53 -2.03 6.93
N ASP A 42 -4.69 -2.66 6.80
CA ASP A 42 -5.58 -2.92 7.93
C ASP A 42 -4.92 -3.89 8.91
N TRP A 43 -4.22 -4.92 8.42
CA TRP A 43 -3.41 -5.80 9.27
C TRP A 43 -2.27 -5.06 9.97
N LEU A 44 -1.54 -4.20 9.26
CA LEU A 44 -0.45 -3.42 9.85
C LEU A 44 -0.94 -2.45 10.93
N ILE A 45 -2.12 -1.86 10.76
CA ILE A 45 -2.75 -1.02 11.78
C ILE A 45 -3.15 -1.86 13.00
N GLU A 46 -3.70 -3.06 12.79
CA GLU A 46 -4.17 -3.93 13.88
C GLU A 46 -3.01 -4.60 14.65
N LYS A 47 -2.01 -5.12 13.94
CA LYS A 47 -0.93 -5.95 14.51
C LYS A 47 0.41 -5.22 14.65
N GLY A 48 0.56 -4.04 14.06
CA GLY A 48 1.79 -3.25 14.03
C GLY A 48 2.90 -3.79 13.12
N ASN A 49 2.84 -5.06 12.72
CA ASN A 49 3.84 -5.67 11.84
C ASN A 49 3.29 -6.87 11.05
N ILE A 50 3.99 -7.22 9.97
CA ILE A 50 3.70 -8.42 9.17
C ILE A 50 4.94 -8.91 8.44
N THR A 51 5.14 -10.23 8.42
CA THR A 51 6.19 -10.86 7.61
C THR A 51 5.72 -11.12 6.18
N THR A 52 6.65 -11.24 5.23
CA THR A 52 6.33 -11.66 3.86
C THR A 52 5.56 -12.97 3.82
N THR A 53 5.87 -13.91 4.72
CA THR A 53 5.19 -15.20 4.81
C THR A 53 3.76 -15.04 5.30
N GLN A 54 3.55 -14.34 6.42
CA GLN A 54 2.20 -14.06 6.95
C GLN A 54 1.33 -13.32 5.92
N ALA A 55 1.91 -12.39 5.15
CA ALA A 55 1.18 -11.70 4.10
C ALA A 55 0.68 -12.65 3.00
N ARG A 56 1.45 -13.68 2.65
CA ARG A 56 1.05 -14.69 1.67
C ARG A 56 0.05 -15.68 2.27
N GLU A 57 0.31 -16.20 3.47
CA GLU A 57 -0.47 -17.27 4.08
C GLU A 57 -1.80 -16.78 4.67
N HIS A 58 -1.83 -15.60 5.29
CA HIS A 58 -3.02 -15.12 6.01
C HIS A 58 -3.84 -14.11 5.21
N LEU A 59 -3.19 -13.30 4.36
CA LEU A 59 -3.87 -12.24 3.61
C LEU A 59 -4.09 -12.55 2.13
N ASP A 60 -3.48 -13.64 1.64
CA ASP A 60 -3.42 -13.98 0.21
C ASP A 60 -2.90 -12.81 -0.64
N VAL A 61 -1.85 -12.13 -0.14
CA VAL A 61 -1.24 -10.99 -0.82
C VAL A 61 -0.01 -11.45 -1.61
N MET A 62 -0.11 -11.34 -2.93
CA MET A 62 1.01 -11.58 -3.83
C MET A 62 1.93 -10.36 -3.91
N SER A 63 3.24 -10.61 -4.00
CA SER A 63 4.28 -9.59 -4.03
C SER A 63 4.21 -8.56 -2.88
N PRO A 64 4.31 -8.98 -1.60
CA PRO A 64 4.18 -8.09 -0.43
C PRO A 64 5.04 -6.83 -0.49
N ALA A 65 6.29 -6.93 -0.95
CA ALA A 65 7.20 -5.81 -1.09
C ALA A 65 6.63 -4.67 -1.97
N ALA A 66 5.94 -5.02 -3.07
CA ALA A 66 5.33 -4.03 -3.95
C ALA A 66 4.14 -3.33 -3.27
N ARG A 67 3.34 -4.06 -2.48
CA ARG A 67 2.22 -3.49 -1.72
C ARG A 67 2.71 -2.55 -0.62
N ILE A 68 3.79 -2.92 0.09
CA ILE A 68 4.44 -2.05 1.07
C ILE A 68 4.99 -0.79 0.41
N LEU A 69 5.59 -0.89 -0.78
CA LEU A 69 6.05 0.28 -1.54
C LEU A 69 4.90 1.24 -1.87
N GLN A 70 3.72 0.71 -2.25
CA GLN A 70 2.54 1.53 -2.50
C GLN A 70 2.04 2.23 -1.21
N LEU A 71 2.05 1.54 -0.07
CA LEU A 71 1.70 2.14 1.22
C LEU A 71 2.68 3.23 1.64
N LYS A 72 3.99 3.01 1.46
CA LYS A 72 5.00 4.05 1.69
C LYS A 72 4.78 5.29 0.84
N LYS A 73 4.47 5.10 -0.46
CA LYS A 73 4.11 6.19 -1.37
C LYS A 73 2.84 6.93 -0.95
N ALA A 74 1.91 6.23 -0.29
CA ALA A 74 0.71 6.81 0.29
C ALA A 74 0.97 7.50 1.65
N GLY A 75 2.23 7.59 2.10
CA GLY A 75 2.63 8.34 3.30
C GLY A 75 2.79 7.50 4.58
N TYR A 76 2.54 6.19 4.56
CA TYR A 76 2.73 5.35 5.74
C TYR A 76 4.21 5.10 6.02
N LEU A 77 4.65 5.33 7.25
CA LEU A 77 6.03 5.02 7.64
C LEU A 77 6.13 3.55 8.04
N ILE A 78 6.80 2.76 7.20
CA ILE A 78 6.99 1.32 7.37
C ILE A 78 8.47 0.98 7.24
N ILE A 79 9.07 0.39 8.26
CA ILE A 79 10.45 -0.09 8.21
C ILE A 79 10.48 -1.57 7.85
N LYS A 80 11.60 -2.02 7.27
CA LYS A 80 11.87 -3.44 7.00
C LYS A 80 12.97 -3.89 7.94
N ILE A 81 12.73 -4.94 8.70
CA ILE A 81 13.75 -5.67 9.45
C ILE A 81 13.89 -7.10 8.89
N ASN A 82 15.05 -7.71 9.10
CA ASN A 82 15.28 -9.10 8.77
C ASN A 82 14.74 -9.99 9.88
N ASP A 83 14.11 -11.07 9.48
CA ASP A 83 13.48 -12.05 10.34
C ASP A 83 13.89 -13.46 9.91
N THR A 84 13.62 -14.42 10.78
CA THR A 84 13.84 -15.85 10.52
C THR A 84 12.53 -16.58 10.66
N TRP A 85 12.15 -17.34 9.63
CA TRP A 85 10.94 -18.14 9.62
C TRP A 85 11.27 -19.61 9.37
N THR A 86 10.63 -20.51 10.09
CA THR A 86 10.77 -21.95 9.87
C THR A 86 9.50 -22.45 9.18
N SER A 87 9.65 -23.11 8.04
CA SER A 87 8.53 -23.66 7.29
C SER A 87 7.93 -24.90 7.97
N GLU A 88 6.76 -25.31 7.54
CA GLU A 88 6.10 -26.55 7.98
C GLU A 88 6.96 -27.81 7.73
N HIS A 89 7.89 -27.75 6.78
CA HIS A 89 8.85 -28.81 6.50
C HIS A 89 10.13 -28.74 7.38
N GLY A 90 10.17 -27.85 8.37
CA GLY A 90 11.31 -27.67 9.27
C GLY A 90 12.49 -26.91 8.66
N ILE A 91 12.35 -26.33 7.47
CA ILE A 91 13.42 -25.57 6.82
C ILE A 91 13.47 -24.16 7.40
N ASN A 92 14.66 -23.74 7.83
CA ASN A 92 14.88 -22.40 8.37
C ASN A 92 15.25 -21.41 7.25
N HIS A 93 14.36 -20.45 7.02
CA HIS A 93 14.52 -19.35 6.06
C HIS A 93 15.01 -18.10 6.80
N LYS A 94 16.29 -17.78 6.64
CA LYS A 94 16.89 -16.54 7.16
C LYS A 94 16.65 -15.37 6.20
N GLY A 95 16.54 -14.17 6.74
CA GLY A 95 16.41 -12.95 5.94
C GLY A 95 15.01 -12.71 5.38
N VAL A 96 13.99 -13.32 5.98
CA VAL A 96 12.59 -13.03 5.65
C VAL A 96 12.30 -11.58 6.03
N ALA A 97 11.62 -10.84 5.17
CA ALA A 97 11.28 -9.46 5.47
C ALA A 97 10.14 -9.41 6.49
N ARG A 98 10.34 -8.69 7.59
CA ARG A 98 9.27 -8.24 8.49
C ARG A 98 9.10 -6.75 8.33
N TYR A 99 7.89 -6.35 7.96
CA TYR A 99 7.50 -4.96 7.80
C TYR A 99 6.85 -4.48 9.09
N VAL A 100 7.34 -3.38 9.65
CA VAL A 100 6.84 -2.82 10.91
C VAL A 100 6.29 -1.43 10.63
N LEU A 101 5.04 -1.19 11.00
CA LEU A 101 4.41 0.11 10.92
C LEU A 101 4.88 0.97 12.08
N THR A 102 5.53 2.08 11.79
CA THR A 102 6.04 3.01 12.81
C THR A 102 5.17 4.26 12.93
N GLN A 103 4.34 4.55 11.93
CA GLN A 103 3.36 5.64 11.96
C GLN A 103 2.04 5.17 11.36
N ILE A 104 0.96 5.31 12.13
CA ILE A 104 -0.38 4.79 11.80
C ILE A 104 -1.05 5.61 10.69
N GLN A 105 -0.82 6.92 10.67
CA GLN A 105 -1.40 7.82 9.67
C GLN A 105 -0.36 8.18 8.60
N PRO A 106 -0.79 8.42 7.34
CA PRO A 106 0.04 9.04 6.33
C PRO A 106 0.68 10.31 6.87
N VAL A 107 1.97 10.52 6.64
CA VAL A 107 2.57 11.85 6.80
C VAL A 107 1.79 12.77 5.87
N GLU A 108 0.98 13.66 6.44
CA GLU A 108 0.36 14.73 5.66
C GLU A 108 1.49 15.40 4.87
N ALA A 109 1.29 15.63 3.57
CA ALA A 109 2.22 16.44 2.81
C ALA A 109 2.22 17.83 3.47
N ILE A 110 3.15 18.06 4.39
CA ILE A 110 3.32 19.33 5.08
C ILE A 110 3.58 20.33 3.97
N ASN A 111 2.55 21.09 3.60
CA ASN A 111 2.68 22.20 2.69
C ASN A 111 3.53 23.23 3.42
N ASN A 112 4.76 23.46 2.93
CA ASN A 112 5.67 24.49 3.42
C ASN A 112 5.17 25.90 3.05
N SER A 113 3.91 26.25 3.31
CA SER A 113 3.30 27.52 2.94
C SER A 113 3.11 28.48 4.11
N GLU A 114 3.89 28.37 5.19
CA GLU A 114 3.83 29.37 6.27
C GLU A 114 5.14 29.47 7.06
N VAL A 115 6.17 30.06 6.45
CA VAL A 115 7.14 30.89 7.19
C VAL A 115 7.53 32.05 6.28
N ALA A 116 6.64 33.04 6.20
CA ALA A 116 6.98 34.40 5.83
C ALA A 116 6.26 35.32 6.81
N ALA A 117 6.93 35.62 7.92
CA ALA A 117 6.62 36.72 8.83
C ALA A 117 7.95 37.25 9.38
#